data_AF-A0A349SVU6-F1
#
_entry.id   AF-A0A349SVU6-F1
#
_cell.length_a   1.000
_cell.length_b   1.000
_cell.length_c   1.000
_cell.angle_alpha   90.00
_cell.angle_beta   90.00
_cell.angle_gamma   90.00
#
_symmetry.space_group_name_H-M   'P 1'
#
loop_
_entity.id
_entity.type
_entity.pdbx_description
1 polymer ?
#
loop_
_entity_poly.entity_id
_entity_poly.type
_entity_poly.pdbx_seq_one_letter_code
_entity_poly.pdbx_strand_id
1 'polypeptide(L)'
;MKTEIKGQPAFSYIDVELKPGESITTESDAMSSMDADLELRSRFNGGFLVGLMRKFLGGETLFINDFSNQTDGTRRMTIVQPTPGEVRELTLNDETLYMQPGAFLACTEGVKVGVKFAGFISWIAREGLFRIAVSGKGKVWYGAFGALLDREVDGEYIVDTSHLVAYEPGIKLKLQLAGGIFSSLFGGEGLVTRVVGK
;
A
#
# COMPACT_ATOMS: atom_id res chain seq x y z
N MET A 1 17.90 -2.73 11.04
CA MET A 1 17.58 -1.63 10.13
C MET A 1 17.16 -0.44 10.96
N LYS A 2 17.64 0.76 10.61
CA LYS A 2 17.17 2.00 11.22
C LYS A 2 16.37 2.77 10.19
N THR A 3 15.22 3.28 10.59
CA THR A 3 14.31 4.04 9.73
C THR A 3 13.86 5.31 10.44
N GLU A 4 13.65 6.37 9.67
CA GLU A 4 13.12 7.64 10.17
C GLU A 4 12.18 8.23 9.13
N ILE A 5 10.94 8.54 9.52
CA ILE A 5 9.99 9.26 8.66
C ILE A 5 10.20 10.76 8.85
N LYS A 6 10.37 11.50 7.76
CA LYS A 6 10.58 12.96 7.71
C LYS A 6 9.60 13.62 6.75
N GLY A 7 9.53 14.96 6.76
CA GLY A 7 8.69 15.73 5.83
C GLY A 7 7.18 15.67 6.12
N GLN A 8 6.79 15.14 7.29
CA GLN A 8 5.40 14.99 7.67
C GLN A 8 4.68 16.32 7.94
N PRO A 9 3.35 16.38 7.74
CA PRO A 9 2.50 15.35 7.15
C PRO A 9 2.32 15.49 5.63
N ALA A 10 2.84 16.55 5.01
CA ALA A 10 2.44 16.94 3.65
C ALA A 10 3.32 16.34 2.53
N PHE A 11 4.60 16.04 2.81
CA PHE A 11 5.55 15.51 1.83
C PHE A 11 6.46 14.49 2.50
N SER A 12 5.84 13.44 3.03
CA SER A 12 6.53 12.48 3.87
C SER A 12 7.46 11.59 3.06
N TYR A 13 8.64 11.29 3.62
CA TYR A 13 9.62 10.35 3.06
C TYR A 13 10.30 9.58 4.19
N ILE A 14 10.96 8.48 3.83
CA ILE A 14 11.62 7.58 4.78
C ILE A 14 13.12 7.57 4.48
N ASP A 15 13.93 7.95 5.46
CA ASP A 15 15.35 7.65 5.45
C ASP A 15 15.58 6.26 6.04
N VAL A 16 16.32 5.42 5.32
CA VAL A 16 16.61 4.03 5.68
C VAL A 16 18.12 3.84 5.77
N GLU A 17 18.57 3.27 6.89
CA GLU A 17 19.93 2.74 7.05
C GLU A 17 19.89 1.21 7.17
N LEU A 18 20.55 0.55 6.22
CA LEU A 18 20.72 -0.90 6.14
C LEU A 18 22.11 -1.29 6.66
N LYS A 19 22.16 -2.12 7.70
CA LYS A 19 23.41 -2.77 8.13
C LYS A 19 23.82 -3.88 7.15
N PRO A 20 25.07 -4.36 7.19
CA PRO A 20 25.49 -5.54 6.43
C PRO A 20 24.50 -6.70 6.60
N GLY A 21 24.05 -7.27 5.48
CA GLY A 21 23.10 -8.38 5.42
C GLY A 21 21.61 -8.00 5.57
N GLU A 22 21.28 -6.73 5.82
CA GLU A 22 19.89 -6.30 5.92
C GLU A 22 19.27 -6.01 4.54
N SER A 23 17.96 -6.19 4.45
CA SER A 23 17.20 -5.91 3.24
C SER A 23 15.87 -5.23 3.54
N ILE A 24 15.37 -4.48 2.55
CA ILE A 24 14.04 -3.86 2.55
C ILE A 24 13.38 -4.11 1.20
N THR A 25 12.08 -4.42 1.23
CA THR A 25 11.25 -4.53 0.03
C THR A 25 10.46 -3.24 -0.13
N THR A 26 10.41 -2.65 -1.32
CA THR A 26 9.62 -1.46 -1.63
C THR A 26 8.66 -1.70 -2.78
N GLU A 27 7.62 -0.87 -2.90
CA GLU A 27 6.92 -0.68 -4.16
C GLU A 27 7.92 -0.19 -5.23
N SER A 28 7.66 -0.50 -6.49
CA SER A 28 8.44 0.06 -7.59
C SER A 28 8.31 1.58 -7.64
N ASP A 29 9.35 2.25 -8.13
CA ASP A 29 9.44 3.71 -8.22
C ASP A 29 9.40 4.48 -6.88
N ALA A 30 9.36 3.77 -5.74
CA ALA A 30 9.42 4.38 -4.42
C ALA A 30 10.83 4.86 -4.02
N MET A 31 11.89 4.37 -4.66
CA MET A 31 13.26 4.77 -4.37
C MET A 31 13.57 6.14 -4.98
N SER A 32 13.92 7.12 -4.13
CA SER A 32 14.36 8.45 -4.56
C SER A 32 15.88 8.55 -4.70
N SER A 33 16.62 8.03 -3.72
CA SER A 33 18.08 7.96 -3.76
C SER A 33 18.58 6.77 -2.95
N MET A 34 19.78 6.28 -3.28
CA MET A 34 20.43 5.19 -2.56
C MET A 34 21.95 5.28 -2.71
N ASP A 35 22.68 4.72 -1.76
CA ASP A 35 24.11 4.46 -1.93
C ASP A 35 24.33 3.46 -3.10
N ALA A 36 25.36 3.69 -3.90
CA ALA A 36 25.54 3.04 -5.20
C ALA A 36 25.85 1.53 -5.14
N ASP A 37 26.22 1.01 -3.97
CA ASP A 37 26.60 -0.38 -3.74
C ASP A 37 25.51 -1.20 -3.03
N LEU A 38 24.29 -0.65 -2.89
CA LEU A 38 23.10 -1.44 -2.59
C LEU A 38 22.70 -2.30 -3.80
N GLU A 39 22.47 -3.58 -3.56
CA GLU A 39 21.99 -4.50 -4.59
C GLU A 39 20.47 -4.36 -4.73
N LEU A 40 20.02 -4.11 -5.95
CA LEU A 40 18.61 -4.04 -6.33
C LEU A 40 18.20 -5.30 -7.07
N ARG A 41 17.15 -5.95 -6.58
CA ARG A 41 16.47 -7.05 -7.27
C ARG A 41 14.98 -6.77 -7.44
N SER A 42 14.55 -6.57 -8.68
CA SER A 42 13.13 -6.45 -9.00
C SER A 42 12.47 -7.83 -9.13
N ARG A 43 11.28 -7.97 -8.55
CA ARG A 43 10.47 -9.19 -8.71
C ARG A 43 8.98 -8.88 -8.80
N PHE A 44 8.26 -9.78 -9.46
CA PHE A 44 6.81 -9.70 -9.56
C PHE A 44 6.15 -10.11 -8.24
N ASN A 45 5.20 -9.30 -7.81
CA ASN A 45 4.30 -9.57 -6.72
C ASN A 45 2.97 -10.11 -7.28
N GLY A 46 2.79 -11.44 -7.34
CA GLY A 46 1.51 -12.03 -7.80
C GLY A 46 1.54 -13.37 -8.53
N GLY A 47 2.72 -14.00 -8.73
CA GLY A 47 2.82 -15.36 -9.27
C GLY A 47 2.08 -15.56 -10.61
N PHE A 48 1.20 -16.56 -10.69
CA PHE A 48 0.47 -16.93 -11.92
C PHE A 48 -0.58 -15.89 -12.39
N LEU A 49 -1.02 -14.99 -11.50
CA LEU A 49 -2.05 -13.98 -11.85
C LEU A 49 -1.49 -12.80 -12.66
N VAL A 50 -0.17 -12.73 -12.82
CA VAL A 50 0.56 -11.62 -13.47
C VAL A 50 0.03 -11.27 -14.86
N GLY A 51 -0.32 -12.28 -15.69
CA GLY A 51 -0.81 -12.05 -17.05
C GLY A 51 -2.18 -11.37 -17.11
N LEU A 52 -3.06 -11.69 -16.16
CA LEU A 52 -4.37 -11.04 -16.05
C LEU A 52 -4.20 -9.64 -15.47
N MET A 53 -3.45 -9.50 -14.38
CA MET A 53 -3.31 -8.23 -13.67
C MET A 53 -2.69 -7.10 -14.52
N ARG A 54 -1.68 -7.40 -15.36
CA ARG A 54 -1.04 -6.40 -16.25
C ARG A 54 -2.00 -5.74 -17.24
N LYS A 55 -3.04 -6.45 -17.68
CA LYS A 55 -4.05 -5.94 -18.63
C LYS A 55 -5.04 -4.99 -17.96
N PHE A 56 -5.27 -5.17 -16.67
CA PHE A 56 -6.36 -4.52 -15.95
C PHE A 56 -5.85 -3.39 -15.03
N LEU A 57 -4.68 -3.50 -14.40
CA LEU A 57 -4.22 -2.49 -13.43
C LEU A 57 -3.71 -1.16 -14.01
N GLY A 58 -3.86 -0.91 -15.31
CA GLY A 58 -3.78 0.45 -15.87
C GLY A 58 -2.46 1.23 -15.68
N GLY A 59 -1.38 0.58 -15.22
CA GLY A 59 -0.10 1.23 -14.94
C GLY A 59 0.37 1.13 -13.48
N GLU A 60 -0.45 0.62 -12.55
CA GLU A 60 0.00 0.36 -11.17
C GLU A 60 0.95 -0.84 -11.10
N THR A 61 2.04 -0.66 -10.36
CA THR A 61 3.20 -1.54 -10.43
C THR A 61 3.00 -2.75 -9.53
N LEU A 62 2.66 -3.90 -10.14
CA LEU A 62 2.70 -5.24 -9.53
C LEU A 62 4.12 -5.73 -9.20
N PHE A 63 5.09 -4.84 -9.22
CA PHE A 63 6.48 -5.14 -9.03
C PHE A 63 6.91 -4.53 -7.71
N ILE A 64 7.68 -5.32 -6.98
CA ILE A 64 8.36 -4.90 -5.77
C ILE A 64 9.85 -5.00 -6.01
N ASN A 65 10.60 -4.12 -5.36
CA ASN A 65 12.05 -4.07 -5.42
C ASN A 65 12.62 -4.46 -4.07
N ASP A 66 13.49 -5.46 -4.06
CA ASP A 66 14.26 -5.81 -2.88
C ASP A 66 15.62 -5.08 -2.97
N PHE A 67 15.91 -4.24 -1.98
CA PHE A 67 17.21 -3.59 -1.80
C PHE A 67 17.95 -4.29 -0.67
N SER A 68 19.18 -4.72 -0.90
CA SER A 68 19.98 -5.44 0.09
C SER A 68 21.40 -4.89 0.19
N ASN A 69 21.91 -4.85 1.42
CA ASN A 69 23.28 -4.42 1.68
C ASN A 69 24.22 -5.64 1.81
N GLN A 70 24.95 -5.93 0.73
CA GLN A 70 25.94 -7.01 0.69
C GLN A 70 27.37 -6.55 1.07
N THR A 71 27.52 -5.31 1.55
CA THR A 71 28.81 -4.72 1.92
C THR A 71 29.07 -4.83 3.43
N ASP A 72 30.28 -4.51 3.87
CA ASP A 72 30.68 -4.55 5.28
C ASP A 72 30.30 -3.29 6.08
N GLY A 73 29.77 -2.25 5.42
CA GLY A 73 29.42 -0.98 6.06
C GLY A 73 27.92 -0.71 6.03
N THR A 74 27.45 0.28 6.80
CA THR A 74 26.06 0.74 6.70
C THR A 74 25.85 1.47 5.37
N ARG A 75 24.68 1.24 4.75
CA ARG A 75 24.25 1.89 3.51
C ARG A 75 22.91 2.55 3.66
N ARG A 76 22.68 3.61 2.89
CA ARG A 76 21.54 4.50 3.02
C ARG A 76 20.70 4.50 1.75
N MET A 77 19.40 4.68 1.94
CA MET A 77 18.47 5.00 0.87
C MET A 77 17.32 5.85 1.38
N THR A 78 16.71 6.60 0.47
CA THR A 78 15.51 7.39 0.74
C THR A 78 14.36 6.87 -0.10
N ILE A 79 13.23 6.61 0.57
CA ILE A 79 11.99 6.12 -0.02
C ILE A 79 10.95 7.25 0.03
N VAL A 80 10.22 7.46 -1.07
CA VAL A 80 9.21 8.52 -1.23
C VAL A 80 7.90 7.95 -1.76
N GLN A 81 6.79 8.59 -1.40
CA GLN A 81 5.50 8.35 -2.05
C GLN A 81 5.38 9.14 -3.36
N PRO A 82 4.65 8.63 -4.38
CA PRO A 82 4.49 9.31 -5.67
C PRO A 82 3.57 10.54 -5.60
N THR A 83 2.83 10.73 -4.52
CA THR A 83 1.87 11.82 -4.32
C THR A 83 2.23 12.65 -3.09
N PRO A 84 1.75 13.90 -2.94
CA PRO A 84 1.86 14.63 -1.67
C PRO A 84 1.07 13.95 -0.55
N GLY A 85 1.65 13.74 0.61
CA GLY A 85 0.91 13.24 1.76
C GLY A 85 1.74 12.61 2.87
N GLU A 86 1.02 11.84 3.68
CA GLU A 86 1.50 11.26 4.92
C GLU A 86 1.92 9.80 4.72
N VAL A 87 3.10 9.46 5.24
CA VAL A 87 3.57 8.08 5.40
C VAL A 87 3.50 7.69 6.87
N ARG A 88 3.04 6.47 7.14
CA ARG A 88 3.04 5.84 8.47
C ARG A 88 3.80 4.53 8.49
N GLU A 89 4.27 4.17 9.68
CA GLU A 89 4.85 2.87 10.01
C GLU A 89 3.86 2.05 10.83
N LEU A 90 3.65 0.80 10.45
CA LEU A 90 2.92 -0.21 11.23
C LEU A 90 3.85 -1.39 11.50
N THR A 91 3.85 -1.89 12.74
CA THR A 91 4.51 -3.16 13.08
C THR A 91 3.49 -4.28 13.06
N LEU A 92 3.74 -5.31 12.24
CA LEU A 92 2.94 -6.54 12.19
C LEU A 92 3.55 -7.59 13.11
N ASN A 93 2.70 -8.27 13.88
CA ASN A 93 3.08 -9.40 14.74
C ASN A 93 2.29 -10.66 14.37
N ASP A 94 2.58 -11.24 13.20
CA ASP A 94 1.87 -12.38 12.61
C ASP A 94 0.40 -12.06 12.23
N GLU A 95 0.14 -10.79 11.97
CA GLU A 95 -1.15 -10.26 11.56
C GLU A 95 -1.21 -10.10 10.03
N THR A 96 -2.38 -9.73 9.53
CA THR A 96 -2.58 -9.35 8.12
C THR A 96 -3.29 -8.02 8.08
N LEU A 97 -2.85 -7.13 7.18
CA LEU A 97 -3.56 -5.90 6.84
C LEU A 97 -3.89 -5.90 5.36
N TYR A 98 -5.07 -5.41 5.00
CA TYR A 98 -5.44 -5.12 3.63
C TYR A 98 -5.20 -3.65 3.32
N MET A 99 -4.69 -3.38 2.12
CA MET A 99 -4.39 -2.04 1.62
C MET A 99 -4.97 -1.90 0.22
N GLN A 100 -5.44 -0.70 -0.12
CA GLN A 100 -5.74 -0.38 -1.51
C GLN A 100 -4.44 -0.32 -2.34
N PRO A 101 -4.51 -0.59 -3.64
CA PRO A 101 -3.39 -0.32 -4.55
C PRO A 101 -2.87 1.11 -4.39
N GLY A 102 -1.54 1.30 -4.47
CA GLY A 102 -0.89 2.59 -4.27
C GLY A 102 -0.71 3.03 -2.80
N ALA A 103 -1.26 2.31 -1.83
CA ALA A 103 -1.02 2.62 -0.42
C ALA A 103 0.27 1.98 0.13
N PHE A 104 0.63 0.78 -0.34
CA PHE A 104 1.83 0.07 0.12
C PHE A 104 3.10 0.78 -0.37
N LEU A 105 4.05 1.05 0.53
CA LEU A 105 5.30 1.72 0.17
C LEU A 105 6.53 0.83 0.38
N ALA A 106 6.67 0.22 1.56
CA ALA A 106 7.80 -0.66 1.87
C ALA A 106 7.50 -1.64 3.01
N CYS A 107 8.32 -2.67 3.17
CA CYS A 107 8.30 -3.54 4.33
C CYS A 107 9.67 -4.18 4.61
N THR A 108 9.90 -4.56 5.86
CA THR A 108 11.09 -5.35 6.23
C THR A 108 10.97 -6.79 5.77
N GLU A 109 12.11 -7.50 5.78
CA GLU A 109 12.11 -8.96 5.73
C GLU A 109 11.17 -9.55 6.80
N GLY A 110 10.53 -10.67 6.48
CA GLY A 110 9.50 -11.33 7.31
C GLY A 110 8.06 -10.92 6.98
N VAL A 111 7.86 -9.82 6.26
CA VAL A 111 6.55 -9.43 5.72
C VAL A 111 6.37 -9.96 4.30
N LYS A 112 5.25 -10.64 4.07
CA LYS A 112 4.79 -11.08 2.75
C LYS A 112 3.80 -10.07 2.20
N VAL A 113 4.13 -9.51 1.05
CA VAL A 113 3.21 -8.71 0.24
C VAL A 113 2.58 -9.63 -0.80
N GLY A 114 1.27 -9.57 -0.96
CA GLY A 114 0.55 -10.36 -1.95
C GLY A 114 -0.63 -9.60 -2.53
N VAL A 115 -0.93 -9.85 -3.79
CA VAL A 115 -2.10 -9.25 -4.46
C VAL A 115 -3.25 -10.25 -4.42
N LYS A 116 -4.42 -9.81 -3.94
CA LYS A 116 -5.64 -10.62 -3.89
C LYS A 116 -6.72 -10.01 -4.77
N PHE A 117 -7.46 -10.87 -5.48
CA PHE A 117 -8.62 -10.45 -6.26
C PHE A 117 -9.71 -9.88 -5.33
N ALA A 118 -10.17 -8.68 -5.64
CA ALA A 118 -11.21 -7.96 -4.92
C ALA A 118 -12.60 -8.10 -5.56
N GLY A 119 -12.69 -8.73 -6.74
CA GLY A 119 -13.97 -8.98 -7.42
C GLY A 119 -14.23 -8.04 -8.60
N PHE A 120 -14.98 -8.51 -9.60
CA PHE A 120 -15.39 -7.70 -10.76
C PHE A 120 -16.30 -6.51 -10.39
N ILE A 121 -17.01 -6.60 -9.26
CA ILE A 121 -17.82 -5.49 -8.73
C ILE A 121 -16.92 -4.32 -8.29
N SER A 122 -15.74 -4.62 -7.71
CA SER A 122 -14.72 -3.64 -7.32
C SER A 122 -14.15 -2.85 -8.51
N TRP A 123 -14.01 -3.50 -9.66
CA TRP A 123 -13.59 -2.85 -10.91
C TRP A 123 -14.60 -1.84 -11.44
N ILE A 124 -15.88 -2.24 -11.48
CA ILE A 124 -16.97 -1.38 -11.93
C ILE A 124 -17.09 -0.18 -10.98
N ALA A 125 -16.73 -0.37 -9.71
CA ALA A 125 -16.68 0.66 -8.69
C ALA A 125 -15.41 1.55 -8.70
N ARG A 126 -14.51 1.39 -9.68
CA ARG A 126 -13.24 2.13 -9.80
C ARG A 126 -12.28 1.96 -8.60
N GLU A 127 -12.49 1.01 -7.68
CA GLU A 127 -11.50 0.67 -6.63
C GLU A 127 -10.38 -0.26 -7.13
N GLY A 128 -10.48 -0.70 -8.39
CA GLY A 128 -9.58 -1.71 -8.96
C GLY A 128 -10.07 -3.15 -8.72
N LEU A 129 -9.57 -4.10 -9.52
CA LEU A 129 -9.91 -5.54 -9.40
C LEU A 129 -9.19 -6.24 -8.22
N PHE A 130 -8.29 -5.54 -7.55
CA PHE A 130 -7.29 -6.15 -6.68
C PHE A 130 -7.08 -5.31 -5.42
N ARG A 131 -6.64 -5.98 -4.35
CA ARG A 131 -6.17 -5.38 -3.10
C ARG A 131 -4.80 -5.94 -2.75
N ILE A 132 -4.02 -5.17 -2.00
CA ILE A 132 -2.76 -5.61 -1.44
C ILE A 132 -3.03 -6.21 -0.06
N ALA A 133 -2.43 -7.36 0.22
CA ALA A 133 -2.43 -8.00 1.51
C ALA A 133 -0.99 -8.07 2.00
N VAL A 134 -0.70 -7.41 3.12
CA VAL A 134 0.58 -7.52 3.84
C VAL A 134 0.38 -8.41 5.06
N SER A 135 1.26 -9.37 5.28
CA SER A 135 1.11 -10.36 6.35
C SER A 135 2.44 -10.87 6.89
N GLY A 136 2.46 -11.32 8.14
CA GLY A 136 3.65 -11.89 8.78
C GLY A 136 4.18 -11.00 9.90
N LYS A 137 5.50 -11.01 10.09
CA LYS A 137 6.14 -10.32 11.20
C LYS A 137 7.21 -9.36 10.70
N GLY A 138 7.10 -8.09 11.08
CA GLY A 138 8.03 -7.05 10.64
C GLY A 138 7.37 -5.68 10.57
N LYS A 139 8.06 -4.70 9.98
CA LYS A 139 7.52 -3.36 9.79
C LYS A 139 7.01 -3.18 8.37
N VAL A 140 5.94 -2.40 8.24
CA VAL A 140 5.34 -1.99 6.96
C VAL A 140 5.19 -0.49 6.96
N TRP A 141 5.58 0.14 5.85
CA TRP A 141 5.33 1.54 5.58
C TRP A 141 4.29 1.65 4.47
N TYR A 142 3.34 2.55 4.70
CA TYR A 142 2.25 2.84 3.78
C TYR A 142 1.92 4.32 3.83
N GLY A 143 1.30 4.83 2.76
CA GLY A 143 0.98 6.24 2.64
C GLY A 143 -0.30 6.48 1.84
N ALA A 144 -0.67 7.75 1.76
CA ALA A 144 -1.82 8.19 0.97
C ALA A 144 -1.59 9.60 0.41
N PHE A 145 -2.43 9.97 -0.55
CA PHE A 145 -2.57 11.37 -0.95
C PHE A 145 -3.28 12.14 0.17
N GLY A 146 -2.60 13.12 0.77
CA GLY A 146 -3.10 13.85 1.94
C GLY A 146 -2.77 13.20 3.29
N ALA A 147 -3.51 13.59 4.33
CA ALA A 147 -3.30 13.10 5.69
C ALA A 147 -4.04 11.77 5.93
N LEU A 148 -3.49 10.93 6.80
CA LEU A 148 -4.07 9.66 7.19
C LEU A 148 -5.00 9.84 8.40
N LEU A 149 -6.21 9.29 8.32
CA LEU A 149 -7.20 9.36 9.39
C LEU A 149 -7.57 7.95 9.86
N ASP A 150 -7.33 7.67 11.14
CA ASP A 150 -7.76 6.41 11.75
C ASP A 150 -9.22 6.52 12.19
N ARG A 151 -9.97 5.45 11.90
CA ARG A 151 -11.38 5.30 12.29
C ARG A 151 -11.63 3.90 12.79
N GLU A 152 -12.04 3.79 14.04
CA GLU A 152 -12.67 2.58 14.55
C GLU A 152 -14.12 2.53 14.03
N VAL A 153 -14.52 1.38 13.49
CA VAL A 153 -15.85 1.17 12.93
C VAL A 153 -16.55 0.11 13.76
N ASP A 154 -17.63 0.51 14.44
CA ASP A 154 -18.63 -0.36 15.07
C ASP A 154 -19.94 -0.19 14.29
N GLY A 155 -20.40 -1.27 13.64
CA GLY A 155 -21.51 -1.21 12.68
C GLY A 155 -21.10 -0.74 11.27
N GLU A 156 -21.88 0.18 10.67
CA GLU A 156 -21.69 0.60 9.26
C GLU A 156 -21.15 2.03 9.15
N TYR A 157 -20.17 2.22 8.26
CA TYR A 157 -19.60 3.51 7.93
C TYR A 157 -19.47 3.67 6.41
N ILE A 158 -19.69 4.87 5.88
CA ILE A 158 -19.56 5.14 4.45
C ILE A 158 -18.27 5.92 4.23
N VAL A 159 -17.41 5.41 3.35
CA VAL A 159 -16.19 6.07 2.90
C VAL A 159 -16.23 6.20 1.39
N ASP A 160 -15.74 7.31 0.84
CA ASP A 160 -15.45 7.35 -0.59
C ASP A 160 -14.41 6.28 -0.90
N THR A 161 -14.69 5.46 -1.91
CA THR A 161 -13.82 4.38 -2.38
C THR A 161 -12.35 4.80 -2.49
N SER A 162 -12.09 5.98 -3.05
CA SER A 162 -10.74 6.47 -3.34
C SER A 162 -9.98 6.98 -2.12
N HIS A 163 -10.63 7.04 -0.96
CA HIS A 163 -10.06 7.50 0.30
C HIS A 163 -9.84 6.36 1.32
N LEU A 164 -10.17 5.11 0.97
CA LEU A 164 -9.95 3.96 1.85
C LEU A 164 -8.52 3.43 1.71
N VAL A 165 -7.63 3.78 2.63
CA VAL A 165 -6.20 3.42 2.50
C VAL A 165 -5.91 1.97 2.90
N ALA A 166 -6.27 1.60 4.13
CA ALA A 166 -5.99 0.30 4.71
C ALA A 166 -7.06 -0.10 5.72
N TYR A 167 -7.24 -1.41 5.91
CA TYR A 167 -8.23 -1.96 6.83
C TYR A 167 -7.86 -3.37 7.31
N GLU A 168 -8.32 -3.72 8.50
CA GLU A 168 -8.13 -5.04 9.08
C GLU A 168 -8.99 -6.11 8.39
N PRO A 169 -8.59 -7.39 8.40
CA PRO A 169 -9.34 -8.47 7.78
C PRO A 169 -10.77 -8.68 8.31
N GLY A 170 -11.07 -8.19 9.51
CA GLY A 170 -12.40 -8.24 10.10
C GLY A 170 -13.40 -7.26 9.45
N ILE A 171 -12.91 -6.24 8.77
CA ILE A 171 -13.73 -5.23 8.11
C ILE A 171 -14.29 -5.79 6.79
N LYS A 172 -15.62 -5.73 6.62
CA LYS A 172 -16.30 -6.12 5.39
C LYS A 172 -16.56 -4.91 4.52
N LEU A 173 -16.20 -4.99 3.24
CA LEU A 173 -16.51 -3.96 2.25
C LEU A 173 -17.74 -4.37 1.45
N LYS A 174 -18.74 -3.50 1.41
CA LYS A 174 -19.92 -3.60 0.56
C LYS A 174 -19.95 -2.39 -0.36
N LEU A 175 -19.68 -2.62 -1.64
CA LEU A 175 -19.74 -1.56 -2.65
C LEU A 175 -21.17 -1.16 -2.93
N GLN A 176 -21.44 0.14 -2.87
CA GLN A 176 -22.75 0.71 -3.20
C GLN A 176 -22.56 1.97 -4.04
N LEU A 177 -23.49 2.22 -4.97
CA LEU A 177 -23.57 3.54 -5.61
C LEU A 177 -24.05 4.55 -4.56
N ALA A 178 -23.50 5.76 -4.59
CA ALA A 178 -23.88 6.86 -3.68
C ALA A 178 -25.32 7.29 -3.98
N GLY A 179 -26.28 6.68 -3.26
CA GLY A 179 -27.67 6.61 -3.70
C GLY A 179 -27.78 5.90 -5.06
N GLY A 180 -28.98 5.68 -5.59
CA GLY A 180 -29.14 4.94 -6.86
C GLY A 180 -28.25 5.47 -8.00
N ILE A 181 -28.13 4.70 -9.10
CA ILE A 181 -27.29 5.01 -10.29
C ILE A 181 -27.39 6.48 -10.75
N PHE A 182 -28.53 7.12 -10.54
CA PHE A 182 -28.77 8.52 -10.89
C PHE A 182 -28.16 9.53 -9.90
N SER A 183 -28.16 9.32 -8.58
CA SER A 183 -27.64 10.32 -7.64
C SER A 183 -26.11 10.40 -7.63
N SER A 184 -25.41 9.28 -7.85
CA SER A 184 -23.93 9.24 -7.91
C SER A 184 -23.35 9.97 -9.13
N LEU A 185 -24.13 10.13 -10.21
CA LEU A 185 -23.70 10.87 -11.41
C LEU A 185 -23.91 12.39 -11.30
N PHE A 186 -24.88 12.84 -10.50
CA PHE A 186 -25.23 14.26 -10.36
C PHE A 186 -24.74 14.91 -9.06
N GLY A 187 -24.34 14.12 -8.06
CA GLY A 187 -23.83 14.62 -6.77
C GLY A 187 -22.34 14.96 -6.75
N GLY A 188 -21.58 14.60 -7.80
CA GLY A 188 -20.12 14.78 -7.86
C GLY A 188 -19.32 13.78 -7.02
N GLU A 189 -19.94 13.17 -6.01
CA GLU A 189 -19.38 12.04 -5.25
C GLU A 189 -19.66 10.75 -6.03
N GLY A 190 -18.61 10.09 -6.51
CA GLY A 190 -18.72 8.94 -7.40
C GLY A 190 -19.26 7.68 -6.71
N LEU A 191 -18.41 6.68 -6.55
CA LEU A 191 -18.76 5.43 -5.86
C LEU A 191 -18.30 5.50 -4.40
N VAL A 192 -19.12 4.94 -3.51
CA VAL A 192 -18.83 4.87 -2.08
C VAL A 192 -18.75 3.43 -1.62
N THR A 193 -17.95 3.21 -0.60
CA THR A 193 -17.77 1.92 0.04
C THR A 193 -18.40 1.94 1.40
N ARG A 194 -19.37 1.06 1.60
CA ARG A 194 -19.92 0.78 2.92
C ARG A 194 -18.99 -0.21 3.62
N VAL A 195 -18.32 0.29 4.63
CA VAL A 195 -17.44 -0.44 5.53
C VAL A 195 -18.27 -0.95 6.69
N VAL A 196 -18.15 -2.24 7.01
CA VAL A 196 -18.85 -2.86 8.14
C VAL A 196 -17.83 -3.46 9.10
N GLY A 197 -17.78 -2.89 10.29
CA GLY A 197 -16.93 -3.34 11.40
C GLY A 197 -17.62 -4.32 12.33
N LYS A 198 -16.95 -4.66 13.42
CA LYS A 198 -17.51 -5.57 14.46
C LYS A 198 -18.70 -4.93 15.16
#